data_AF-A0A2T4MGZ1-F1
#
_entry.id   AF-A0A2T4MGZ1-F1
#
_cell.length_a   1.000
_cell.length_b   1.000
_cell.length_c   1.000
_cell.angle_alpha   90.00
_cell.angle_beta   90.00
_cell.angle_gamma   90.00
#
_symmetry.space_group_name_H-M   'P 1'
#
loop_
_entity.id
_entity.type
_entity.pdbx_description
1 polymer ?
#
loop_
_entity_poly.entity_id
_entity_poly.type
_entity_poly.pdbx_seq_one_letter_code
_entity_poly.pdbx_strand_id
1 'polypeptide(L)'
;MNDISSVNAYTEKNSAISYQSYEIESLMLKNESNLGVKKEIITSQNNNEFPPNLQYVDSFLDKKTGMSGVAFKDTHTNKVTIGFKGTNIGSGNRSDILKCVGANFNICLNLVDAQDPYFNETHKFINKIKKNHEIEVFTGHAKGGRDAMV
;
A
#
# COMPACT_ATOMS: atom_id res chain seq x y z
N MET A 1 25.85 2.48 1.93
CA MET A 1 24.76 3.34 2.45
C MET A 1 24.05 3.86 1.22
N ASN A 2 22.91 3.29 0.87
CA ASN A 2 22.18 3.72 -0.32
C ASN A 2 21.23 4.81 0.11
N ASP A 3 21.48 6.03 -0.35
CA ASP A 3 20.58 7.18 -0.20
C ASP A 3 19.23 6.85 -0.84
N ILE A 4 18.29 6.48 0.03
CA ILE A 4 16.88 6.39 -0.31
C ILE A 4 16.45 7.85 -0.45
N SER A 5 16.07 8.29 -1.65
CA SER A 5 15.39 9.58 -1.80
C SER A 5 14.16 9.55 -0.89
N SER A 6 14.22 10.26 0.23
CA SER A 6 13.15 10.28 1.23
C SER A 6 11.88 10.80 0.58
N VAL A 7 10.75 10.11 0.85
CA VAL A 7 9.44 10.70 0.58
C VAL A 7 9.35 12.03 1.32
N ASN A 8 8.75 13.00 0.68
CA ASN A 8 8.53 14.33 1.24
C ASN A 8 7.20 14.90 0.75
N ALA A 9 6.88 16.12 1.19
CA ALA A 9 5.63 16.80 0.87
C ALA A 9 5.35 16.96 -0.65
N TYR A 10 6.37 16.90 -1.50
CA TYR A 10 6.26 17.08 -2.95
C TYR A 10 6.33 15.77 -3.75
N THR A 11 6.48 14.63 -3.08
CA THR A 11 6.49 13.33 -3.76
C THR A 11 5.14 13.06 -4.44
N GLU A 12 5.20 12.55 -5.67
CA GLU A 12 3.99 12.15 -6.42
C GLU A 12 3.17 11.11 -5.63
N LYS A 13 1.83 11.25 -5.68
CA LYS A 13 0.88 10.51 -4.86
C LYS A 13 1.10 8.99 -4.86
N ASN A 14 1.16 8.36 -6.03
CA ASN A 14 1.26 6.91 -6.14
C ASN A 14 2.59 6.40 -5.58
N SER A 15 3.66 7.16 -5.81
CA SER A 15 5.00 6.88 -5.29
C SER A 15 5.06 7.03 -3.76
N ALA A 16 4.49 8.11 -3.23
CA ALA A 16 4.40 8.36 -1.79
C ALA A 16 3.61 7.26 -1.08
N ILE A 17 2.42 6.90 -1.58
CA ILE A 17 1.58 5.83 -1.01
C ILE A 17 2.28 4.48 -1.08
N SER A 18 2.95 4.19 -2.20
CA SER A 18 3.68 2.95 -2.39
C SER A 18 4.82 2.80 -1.38
N TYR A 19 5.57 3.87 -1.11
CA TYR A 19 6.61 3.88 -0.08
C TYR A 19 6.01 3.75 1.32
N GLN A 20 5.00 4.55 1.64
CA GLN A 20 4.35 4.59 2.95
C GLN A 20 3.74 3.25 3.35
N SER A 21 3.32 2.44 2.37
CA SER A 21 2.80 1.10 2.60
C SER A 21 3.79 0.20 3.37
N TYR A 22 5.11 0.36 3.16
CA TYR A 22 6.13 -0.39 3.90
C TYR A 22 6.25 0.03 5.37
N GLU A 23 6.21 1.34 5.63
CA GLU A 23 6.30 1.88 6.99
C GLU A 23 5.08 1.51 7.80
N ILE A 24 3.89 1.64 7.21
CA ILE A 24 2.61 1.29 7.84
C ILE A 24 2.55 -0.20 8.15
N GLU A 25 2.98 -1.08 7.25
CA GLU A 25 3.07 -2.51 7.56
C GLU A 25 4.04 -2.78 8.72
N SER A 26 5.19 -2.11 8.75
CA SER A 26 6.15 -2.24 9.85
C SER A 26 5.56 -1.82 11.20
N LEU A 27 4.72 -0.78 11.22
CA LEU A 27 3.95 -0.36 12.40
C LEU A 27 2.90 -1.42 12.79
N MET A 28 2.11 -1.92 11.83
CA MET A 28 1.10 -2.95 12.08
C MET A 28 1.71 -4.28 12.57
N LEU A 29 2.91 -4.64 12.10
CA LEU A 29 3.66 -5.81 12.60
C LEU A 29 4.06 -5.65 14.07
N LYS A 30 4.29 -4.41 14.52
CA LYS A 30 4.49 -4.05 15.94
C LYS A 30 3.16 -3.94 16.72
N ASN A 31 2.05 -4.34 16.11
CA ASN A 31 0.68 -4.25 16.64
C ASN A 31 0.18 -2.82 16.85
N GLU A 32 0.69 -1.86 16.07
CA GLU A 32 0.17 -0.49 16.07
C GLU A 32 -1.28 -0.47 15.54
N SER A 33 -2.13 0.32 16.17
CA SER A 33 -3.53 0.46 15.75
C SER A 33 -3.67 1.40 14.55
N ASN A 34 -4.78 1.32 13.82
CA ASN A 34 -5.05 2.25 12.71
C ASN A 34 -5.11 3.72 13.18
N LEU A 35 -5.46 3.96 14.45
CA LEU A 35 -5.39 5.29 15.05
C LEU A 35 -3.94 5.75 15.29
N GLY A 36 -3.06 4.85 15.71
CA GLY A 36 -1.63 5.13 15.85
C GLY A 36 -0.97 5.37 14.51
N VAL A 37 -1.24 4.52 13.52
CA VAL A 37 -0.82 4.73 12.13
C VAL A 37 -1.25 6.10 11.62
N LYS A 38 -2.52 6.47 11.83
CA LYS A 38 -3.02 7.79 11.44
C LYS A 38 -2.25 8.93 12.10
N LYS A 39 -1.88 8.80 13.38
CA LYS A 39 -1.07 9.81 14.08
C LYS A 39 0.33 9.93 13.48
N GLU A 40 1.00 8.81 13.19
CA GLU A 40 2.31 8.81 12.54
C GLU A 40 2.27 9.51 11.18
N ILE A 41 1.24 9.25 10.37
CA ILE A 41 1.05 9.96 9.10
C ILE A 41 0.87 11.46 9.28
N ILE A 42 0.04 11.88 10.24
CA ILE A 42 -0.17 13.31 10.51
C ILE A 42 1.14 13.97 10.96
N THR A 43 1.93 13.29 11.81
CA THR A 43 3.26 13.77 12.24
C THR A 43 4.19 13.93 11.04
N SER A 44 4.28 12.93 10.17
CA SER A 44 5.09 12.97 8.94
C SER A 44 4.66 14.10 8.00
N GLN A 45 3.35 14.33 7.84
CA GLN A 45 2.81 15.46 7.06
C GLN A 45 3.20 16.81 7.66
N ASN A 46 3.10 16.97 8.98
CA ASN A 46 3.51 18.20 9.68
C ASN A 46 5.02 18.48 9.55
N ASN A 47 5.83 17.42 9.40
CA ASN A 47 7.27 17.50 9.18
C ASN A 47 7.66 17.69 7.71
N ASN A 48 6.70 17.76 6.78
CA ASN A 48 6.92 17.77 5.32
C ASN A 48 7.59 16.49 4.77
N GLU A 49 7.45 15.37 5.47
CA GLU A 49 7.98 14.05 5.11
C GLU A 49 6.94 13.20 4.34
N PHE A 50 5.69 13.67 4.27
CA PHE A 50 4.64 13.02 3.49
C PHE A 50 3.70 14.06 2.87
N PRO A 51 3.13 13.82 1.66
CA PRO A 51 2.24 14.78 1.02
C PRO A 51 1.01 15.13 1.89
N PRO A 52 0.76 16.42 2.18
CA PRO A 52 -0.31 16.85 3.07
C PRO A 52 -1.71 16.67 2.47
N ASN A 53 -1.82 16.52 1.15
CA ASN A 53 -3.09 16.28 0.46
C ASN A 53 -3.55 14.81 0.52
N LEU A 54 -2.76 13.91 1.13
CA LEU A 54 -3.10 12.48 1.22
C LEU A 54 -3.60 12.13 2.62
N GLN A 55 -4.92 12.00 2.74
CA GLN A 55 -5.55 11.66 4.01
C GLN A 55 -5.59 10.14 4.20
N TYR A 56 -5.00 9.66 5.30
CA TYR A 56 -5.13 8.25 5.69
C TYR A 56 -6.60 7.87 5.92
N VAL A 57 -7.04 6.78 5.28
CA VAL A 57 -8.41 6.24 5.41
C VAL A 57 -8.40 5.01 6.31
N ASP A 58 -7.63 3.99 5.93
CA ASP A 58 -7.59 2.72 6.65
C ASP A 58 -6.40 1.86 6.16
N SER A 59 -6.02 0.86 6.94
CA SER A 59 -5.02 -0.15 6.55
C SER A 59 -5.35 -1.51 7.13
N PHE A 60 -4.78 -2.56 6.53
CA PHE A 60 -4.87 -3.92 7.02
C PHE A 60 -3.54 -4.66 6.87
N LEU A 61 -3.35 -5.66 7.74
CA LEU A 61 -2.27 -6.65 7.67
C LEU A 61 -2.87 -8.03 7.89
N ASP A 62 -2.80 -8.88 6.88
CA ASP A 62 -3.04 -10.30 7.03
C ASP A 62 -1.71 -11.01 7.32
N LYS A 63 -1.47 -11.26 8.61
CA LYS A 63 -0.27 -11.95 9.09
C LYS A 63 -0.16 -13.39 8.56
N LYS A 64 -1.24 -14.02 8.12
CA LYS A 64 -1.23 -15.40 7.60
C LYS A 64 -0.62 -15.46 6.20
N THR A 65 -0.99 -14.51 5.36
CA THR A 65 -0.59 -14.46 3.94
C THR A 65 0.62 -13.55 3.71
N GLY A 66 0.93 -12.70 4.70
CA GLY A 66 1.94 -11.66 4.57
C GLY A 66 1.49 -10.47 3.71
N MET A 67 0.19 -10.40 3.39
CA MET A 67 -0.38 -9.34 2.58
C MET A 67 -0.80 -8.15 3.44
N SER A 68 -0.48 -6.95 2.98
CA SER A 68 -0.91 -5.71 3.63
C SER A 68 -1.25 -4.64 2.62
N GLY A 69 -2.13 -3.74 3.03
CA GLY A 69 -2.51 -2.60 2.21
C GLY A 69 -2.98 -1.42 3.03
N VAL A 70 -2.90 -0.25 2.42
CA VAL A 70 -3.29 1.04 2.98
C VAL A 70 -4.07 1.84 1.96
N ALA A 71 -5.10 2.55 2.41
CA ALA A 71 -5.90 3.45 1.61
C ALA A 71 -5.63 4.90 2.01
N PHE A 72 -5.34 5.75 1.02
CA PHE A 72 -5.26 7.20 1.18
C PHE A 72 -6.25 7.88 0.25
N LYS A 73 -6.99 8.85 0.80
CA LYS A 73 -7.87 9.74 0.05
C LYS A 73 -7.09 10.99 -0.35
N ASP A 74 -7.08 11.29 -1.64
CA ASP A 74 -6.57 12.56 -2.14
C ASP A 74 -7.61 13.67 -1.88
N THR A 75 -7.24 14.70 -1.13
CA THR A 75 -8.15 15.80 -0.79
C THR A 75 -8.50 16.68 -1.99
N HIS A 76 -7.69 16.66 -3.05
CA HIS A 76 -7.97 17.42 -4.27
C HIS A 76 -9.02 16.73 -5.15
N THR A 77 -8.90 15.41 -5.35
CA THR A 77 -9.80 14.65 -6.24
C THR A 77 -10.96 14.00 -5.48
N ASN A 78 -10.90 13.92 -4.15
CA ASN A 78 -11.75 13.13 -3.28
C ASN A 78 -11.75 11.62 -3.55
N LYS A 79 -10.83 11.13 -4.40
CA LYS A 79 -10.69 9.71 -4.72
C LYS A 79 -9.68 9.02 -3.83
N VAL A 80 -9.82 7.70 -3.69
CA VAL A 80 -8.93 6.87 -2.89
C VAL A 80 -7.96 6.11 -3.78
N THR A 81 -6.68 6.16 -3.40
CA THR A 81 -5.63 5.29 -3.92
C THR A 81 -5.30 4.26 -2.86
N ILE A 82 -5.21 2.99 -3.26
CA ILE A 82 -4.83 1.90 -2.35
C ILE A 82 -3.41 1.45 -2.69
N GLY A 83 -2.52 1.56 -1.70
CA GLY A 83 -1.16 1.02 -1.72
C GLY A 83 -1.12 -0.39 -1.17
N PHE A 84 -0.48 -1.31 -1.88
CA PHE A 84 -0.18 -2.64 -1.39
C PHE A 84 1.32 -2.82 -1.26
N LYS A 85 1.76 -3.36 -0.12
CA LYS A 85 3.13 -3.82 0.02
C LYS A 85 3.20 -5.25 -0.46
N GLY A 86 3.90 -5.47 -1.57
CA GLY A 86 4.33 -6.81 -1.94
C GLY A 86 5.55 -7.22 -1.11
N THR A 87 5.56 -8.47 -0.63
CA THR A 87 6.74 -9.32 -0.33
C THR A 87 6.99 -9.67 1.16
N ASN A 88 6.50 -10.85 1.56
CA ASN A 88 7.29 -11.93 2.19
C ASN A 88 6.46 -13.23 2.24
N ILE A 89 6.49 -14.04 1.18
CA ILE A 89 5.91 -15.38 1.18
C ILE A 89 7.04 -16.36 1.45
N GLY A 90 7.07 -16.89 2.67
CA GLY A 90 7.70 -18.17 2.92
C GLY A 90 6.84 -19.26 2.28
N SER A 91 7.44 -20.05 1.40
CA SER A 91 6.87 -21.24 0.74
C SER A 91 5.89 -20.99 -0.42
N GLY A 92 6.39 -21.18 -1.65
CA GLY A 92 5.58 -21.42 -2.86
C GLY A 92 5.29 -20.19 -3.74
N ASN A 93 5.92 -20.10 -4.92
CA ASN A 93 5.54 -19.25 -6.06
C ASN A 93 5.84 -17.74 -5.99
N ARG A 94 7.12 -17.41 -5.74
CA ARG A 94 7.67 -16.04 -5.79
C ARG A 94 7.54 -15.33 -7.15
N SER A 95 7.32 -16.05 -8.25
CA SER A 95 7.33 -15.49 -9.61
C SER A 95 6.07 -14.73 -9.99
N ASP A 96 4.92 -15.17 -9.50
CA ASP A 96 3.64 -14.72 -10.06
C ASP A 96 3.17 -13.43 -9.37
N ILE A 97 3.40 -13.32 -8.06
CA ILE A 97 3.12 -12.10 -7.29
C ILE A 97 4.13 -10.99 -7.60
N LEU A 98 5.40 -11.32 -7.90
CA LEU A 98 6.36 -10.29 -8.32
C LEU A 98 5.97 -9.67 -9.68
N LYS A 99 5.43 -10.49 -10.61
CA LYS A 99 4.84 -10.00 -11.86
C LYS A 99 3.60 -9.13 -11.62
N CYS A 100 2.80 -9.45 -10.59
CA CYS A 100 1.64 -8.66 -10.20
C CYS A 100 1.96 -7.23 -9.77
N VAL A 101 3.08 -7.03 -9.07
CA VAL A 101 3.47 -5.71 -8.57
C VAL A 101 4.17 -4.86 -9.65
N GLY A 102 4.75 -5.49 -10.69
CA GLY A 102 5.43 -4.79 -11.78
C GLY A 102 4.55 -4.38 -12.97
N ALA A 103 3.46 -5.10 -13.26
CA ALA A 103 2.80 -4.98 -14.57
C ALA A 103 1.32 -4.56 -14.57
N ASN A 104 0.61 -4.64 -13.43
CA ASN A 104 -0.72 -4.10 -13.15
C ASN A 104 -1.35 -4.94 -12.04
N PHE A 105 -1.29 -4.44 -10.80
CA PHE A 105 -1.85 -5.13 -9.64
C PHE A 105 -3.35 -5.47 -9.80
N ASN A 106 -4.09 -4.63 -10.53
CA ASN A 106 -5.51 -4.84 -10.83
C ASN A 106 -5.76 -6.06 -11.74
N ILE A 107 -4.84 -6.39 -12.63
CA ILE A 107 -4.92 -7.59 -13.48
C ILE A 107 -4.59 -8.83 -12.63
N CYS A 108 -3.64 -8.73 -11.70
CA CYS A 108 -3.29 -9.81 -10.79
C CYS A 108 -4.43 -10.28 -9.91
N LEU A 109 -5.13 -9.36 -9.24
CA LEU A 109 -6.29 -9.71 -8.42
C LEU A 109 -7.43 -10.35 -9.23
N ASN A 110 -7.49 -10.07 -10.54
CA ASN A 110 -8.46 -10.69 -11.45
C ASN A 110 -7.98 -12.05 -12.00
N LEU A 111 -6.66 -12.28 -12.10
CA LEU A 111 -6.07 -13.52 -12.65
C LEU A 111 -5.81 -14.58 -11.59
N VAL A 112 -5.39 -14.18 -10.39
CA VAL A 112 -5.22 -15.09 -9.26
C VAL A 112 -6.60 -15.23 -8.63
N ASP A 113 -7.30 -16.23 -9.13
CA ASP A 113 -8.70 -16.59 -8.89
C ASP A 113 -9.27 -15.98 -7.61
N ALA A 114 -10.34 -15.20 -7.74
CA ALA A 114 -10.97 -14.44 -6.67
C ALA A 114 -11.54 -15.29 -5.50
N GLN A 115 -11.29 -16.61 -5.54
CA GLN A 115 -11.65 -17.62 -4.56
C GLN A 115 -10.46 -18.12 -3.73
N ASP A 116 -9.21 -17.75 -4.04
CA ASP A 116 -8.07 -18.14 -3.20
C ASP A 116 -8.21 -17.47 -1.82
N PRO A 117 -8.27 -18.25 -0.72
CA PRO A 117 -8.30 -17.70 0.63
C PRO A 117 -7.19 -16.68 0.91
N TYR A 118 -6.07 -16.75 0.17
CA TYR A 118 -4.96 -15.82 0.22
C TYR A 118 -5.39 -14.35 0.01
N PHE A 119 -6.37 -14.08 -0.85
CA PHE A 119 -6.81 -12.70 -1.16
C PHE A 119 -8.07 -12.25 -0.41
N ASN A 120 -8.64 -13.10 0.46
CA ASN A 120 -9.91 -12.81 1.12
C ASN A 120 -9.87 -11.50 1.94
N GLU A 121 -8.82 -11.30 2.75
CA GLU A 121 -8.68 -10.06 3.54
C GLU A 121 -8.46 -8.84 2.66
N THR A 122 -7.75 -8.99 1.53
CA THR A 122 -7.58 -7.95 0.52
C THR A 122 -8.92 -7.55 -0.09
N HIS A 123 -9.75 -8.52 -0.49
CA HIS A 123 -11.10 -8.25 -1.02
C HIS A 123 -12.00 -7.60 0.01
N LYS A 124 -11.99 -8.06 1.27
CA LYS A 124 -12.75 -7.43 2.36
C LYS A 124 -12.34 -5.98 2.55
N PHE A 125 -11.04 -5.69 2.54
CA PHE A 125 -10.52 -4.33 2.65
C PHE A 125 -10.95 -3.45 1.48
N ILE A 126 -10.73 -3.89 0.24
CA ILE A 126 -11.15 -3.14 -0.96
C ILE A 126 -12.66 -2.87 -0.93
N ASN A 127 -13.47 -3.89 -0.62
CA ASN A 127 -14.93 -3.74 -0.54
C ASN A 127 -15.35 -2.79 0.58
N LYS A 128 -14.66 -2.79 1.72
CA LYS A 128 -14.88 -1.83 2.81
C LYS A 128 -14.65 -0.40 2.34
N ILE A 129 -13.57 -0.14 1.60
CA ILE A 129 -13.26 1.19 1.06
C ILE A 129 -14.28 1.60 0.00
N LYS A 130 -14.60 0.71 -0.96
CA LYS A 130 -15.56 0.98 -2.04
C LYS A 130 -16.95 1.37 -1.57
N LYS A 131 -17.37 0.98 -0.36
CA LYS A 131 -18.67 1.36 0.21
C LYS A 131 -18.84 2.87 0.36
N ASN A 132 -17.74 3.58 0.67
CA ASN A 132 -17.78 5.00 1.01
C ASN A 132 -16.87 5.87 0.12
N HIS A 133 -16.06 5.26 -0.75
CA HIS A 133 -15.04 5.95 -1.53
C HIS A 133 -14.95 5.39 -2.95
N GLU A 134 -14.78 6.28 -3.93
CA GLU A 134 -14.37 5.91 -5.28
C GLU A 134 -12.88 5.57 -5.29
N ILE A 135 -12.54 4.36 -5.75
CA ILE A 135 -11.14 3.96 -5.91
C ILE A 135 -10.66 4.42 -7.28
N GLU A 136 -9.61 5.23 -7.30
CA GLU A 136 -8.97 5.72 -8.51
C GLU A 136 -7.94 4.72 -9.05
N VAL A 137 -7.03 4.28 -8.19
CA VAL A 137 -5.88 3.47 -8.60
C VAL A 137 -5.38 2.58 -7.47
N PHE A 138 -4.77 1.47 -7.87
CA PHE A 138 -4.01 0.59 -7.00
C PHE A 138 -2.53 0.78 -7.29
N THR A 139 -1.72 1.00 -6.27
CA THR A 139 -0.27 1.19 -6.37
C THR A 139 0.44 0.19 -5.44
N GLY A 140 1.71 -0.07 -5.71
CA GLY A 140 2.52 -0.95 -4.86
C GLY A 140 3.94 -1.03 -5.38
N HIS A 141 4.91 -1.10 -4.47
CA HIS A 141 6.31 -1.19 -4.85
C HIS A 141 6.69 -2.65 -5.00
N ALA A 142 7.04 -3.07 -6.22
CA ALA A 142 7.73 -4.33 -6.41
C ALA A 142 9.15 -4.14 -5.91
N LYS A 143 9.78 -5.24 -5.44
CA LYS A 143 11.22 -5.24 -5.22
C LYS A 143 12.01 -4.80 -6.49
N GLY A 144 11.42 -4.96 -7.67
CA GLY A 144 11.97 -4.51 -8.96
C GLY A 144 11.93 -3.00 -9.23
N GLY A 145 11.06 -2.22 -8.58
CA GLY A 145 11.11 -0.75 -8.69
C GLY A 145 12.33 -0.13 -7.97
N ARG A 146 12.93 -0.89 -7.06
CA ARG A 146 14.18 -0.54 -6.37
C ARG A 146 15.41 -0.76 -7.27
N ASP A 147 15.31 -1.65 -8.25
CA ASP A 147 16.37 -1.93 -9.24
C ASP A 147 16.14 -1.20 -10.58
N ALA A 148 14.90 -0.78 -10.87
CA ALA A 148 14.54 -0.07 -12.11
C ALA A 148 14.74 1.45 -12.06
N MET A 149 15.14 2.01 -10.91
CA MET A 149 15.62 3.38 -10.81
C MET A 149 17.15 3.40 -10.94
N VAL A 150 17.62 3.09 -12.15
CA VAL A 150 18.98 3.36 -12.65
C VAL A 150 18.84 4.13 -13.95
#